data_AF-A0A7Y9LP05-F1
#
_entry.id   AF-A0A7Y9LP05-F1
#
_cell.length_a   1.000
_cell.length_b   1.000
_cell.length_c   1.000
_cell.angle_alpha   90.00
_cell.angle_beta   90.00
_cell.angle_gamma   90.00
#
_symmetry.space_group_name_H-M   'P 1'
#
loop_
_entity.id
_entity.type
_entity.pdbx_description
1 polymer ?
#
loop_
_entity_poly.entity_id
_entity_poly.type
_entity_poly.pdbx_seq_one_letter_code
_entity_poly.pdbx_strand_id
1 'polypeptide(L)'
;MPLPRVVFRHPHAGRIALLALLACLAVNAIVLWAALQQPWLGLELRAGESEHGVLADAVPYGPAHALGQDAQLLDLATFTGSGAIRVRADDLASTASHLDTVENQQRFFARQSHLAGLLQQPVLLSWKTRFGALAQTVVTPAQRPISALPSAWWWRQGLSSAAFMLAVGVWLVRPAAAAARWFGLSGVMVLLSVSAATLYRTRDLAVAGDSFRHLMVVSHTATTVFGCTLMAVLLLFPGALIRQRTLAAIIAPFAVWWALGLAGMAAGDSIVPRVPALPIMVVLLTAAALQFRASRHRPADRVAWRWMGSFVLLGAVWLAGALITGAFYGVQLRAGWVTAAVLVYAGVAAGLLRQYVVPPKRRTGPASV
;
A
#
# COMPACT_ATOMS: atom_id res chain seq x y z
N MET A 1 18.11 19.77 31.42
CA MET A 1 17.05 18.74 31.49
C MET A 1 17.57 17.50 30.76
N PRO A 2 17.98 16.41 31.45
CA PRO A 2 18.56 15.26 30.78
C PRO A 2 17.47 14.54 29.98
N LEU A 3 17.75 14.26 28.69
CA LEU A 3 16.90 13.44 27.84
C LEU A 3 16.60 12.10 28.54
N PRO A 4 15.34 11.64 28.57
CA PRO A 4 15.02 10.35 29.17
C PRO A 4 15.80 9.26 28.41
N ARG A 5 16.70 8.54 29.12
CA ARG A 5 17.44 7.42 28.56
C ARG A 5 16.44 6.33 28.16
N VAL A 6 16.32 6.09 26.86
CA VAL A 6 15.56 4.96 26.32
C VAL A 6 16.35 3.69 26.65
N VAL A 7 15.94 2.99 27.72
CA VAL A 7 16.57 1.72 28.10
C VAL A 7 15.90 0.59 27.31
N PHE A 8 16.59 0.09 26.28
CA PHE A 8 16.16 -1.12 25.58
C PHE A 8 16.27 -2.31 26.53
N ARG A 9 15.12 -2.93 26.87
CA ARG A 9 15.07 -4.05 27.82
C ARG A 9 15.44 -5.41 27.21
N HIS A 10 15.78 -5.46 25.93
CA HIS A 10 16.14 -6.70 25.23
C HIS A 10 17.66 -6.84 25.15
N PRO A 11 18.28 -7.94 25.62
CA PRO A 11 19.74 -8.16 25.53
C PRO A 11 20.25 -8.28 24.07
N HIS A 12 19.35 -8.29 23.09
CA HIS A 12 19.64 -8.39 21.66
C HIS A 12 18.99 -7.27 20.84
N ALA A 13 18.57 -6.16 21.48
CA ALA A 13 17.87 -5.08 20.78
C ALA A 13 18.65 -4.55 19.58
N GLY A 14 19.98 -4.39 19.71
CA GLY A 14 20.84 -3.95 18.60
C GLY A 14 20.88 -4.95 17.44
N ARG A 15 20.93 -6.27 17.73
CA ARG A 15 20.90 -7.32 16.70
C ARG A 15 19.56 -7.35 15.99
N ILE A 16 18.45 -7.23 16.72
CA ILE A 16 17.11 -7.21 16.13
C ILE A 16 16.90 -5.96 15.27
N ALA A 17 17.37 -4.79 15.73
CA ALA A 17 17.31 -3.56 14.95
C ALA A 17 18.14 -3.67 13.65
N LEU A 18 19.34 -4.24 13.73
CA LEU A 18 20.18 -4.49 12.56
C LEU A 18 19.51 -5.47 11.59
N LEU A 19 18.96 -6.59 12.08
CA LEU A 19 18.25 -7.56 11.25
C LEU A 19 17.02 -6.94 10.58
N ALA A 20 16.27 -6.09 11.30
CA ALA A 20 15.14 -5.37 10.73
C ALA A 20 15.60 -4.39 9.64
N LEU A 21 16.69 -3.65 9.85
CA LEU A 21 17.26 -2.76 8.85
C LEU A 21 17.69 -3.55 7.60
N LEU A 22 18.42 -4.65 7.77
CA LEU A 22 18.86 -5.50 6.67
C LEU A 22 17.67 -6.10 5.92
N ALA A 23 16.63 -6.57 6.62
CA ALA A 23 15.41 -7.05 6.01
C ALA A 23 14.70 -5.94 5.22
N CYS A 24 14.65 -4.72 5.75
CA CYS A 24 14.08 -3.57 5.05
C CYS A 24 14.87 -3.25 3.77
N LEU A 25 16.19 -3.20 3.85
CA LEU A 25 17.06 -2.96 2.69
C LEU A 25 16.93 -4.08 1.65
N ALA A 26 16.86 -5.34 2.08
CA ALA A 26 16.65 -6.47 1.19
C ALA A 26 15.31 -6.38 0.44
N VAL A 27 14.21 -6.08 1.14
CA VAL A 27 12.91 -5.87 0.51
C VAL A 27 12.96 -4.72 -0.49
N ASN A 28 13.55 -3.58 -0.12
CA ASN A 28 13.71 -2.45 -1.02
C ASN A 28 14.55 -2.80 -2.26
N ALA A 29 15.64 -3.55 -2.10
CA ALA A 29 16.49 -3.98 -3.20
C ALA A 29 15.75 -4.95 -4.14
N ILE A 30 14.99 -5.91 -3.60
CA ILE A 30 14.17 -6.84 -4.38
C ILE A 30 13.10 -6.09 -5.18
N VAL A 31 12.40 -5.15 -4.55
CA VAL A 31 11.35 -4.35 -5.20
C VAL A 31 11.94 -3.42 -6.27
N LEU A 32 13.08 -2.79 -5.99
CA LEU A 32 13.79 -1.96 -6.97
C LEU A 32 14.24 -2.80 -8.16
N TRP A 33 14.92 -3.92 -7.90
CA TRP A 33 15.36 -4.84 -8.96
C TRP A 33 14.19 -5.29 -9.82
N ALA A 34 13.09 -5.76 -9.21
CA ALA A 34 11.90 -6.18 -9.93
C ALA A 34 11.26 -5.05 -10.75
N ALA A 35 11.30 -3.80 -10.27
CA ALA A 35 10.79 -2.64 -11.01
C ALA A 35 11.67 -2.26 -12.21
N LEU A 36 12.99 -2.48 -12.14
CA LEU A 36 13.94 -2.19 -13.23
C LEU A 36 13.92 -3.27 -14.32
N GLN A 37 13.50 -4.50 -14.00
CA GLN A 37 13.33 -5.58 -14.97
C GLN A 37 12.04 -5.47 -15.80
N GLN A 38 11.16 -4.51 -15.51
CA GLN A 38 9.92 -4.33 -16.28
C GLN A 38 10.22 -3.70 -17.65
N PRO A 39 9.57 -4.17 -18.74
CA PRO A 39 9.70 -3.55 -20.05
C PRO A 39 9.34 -2.07 -20.00
N TRP A 40 10.19 -1.23 -20.60
CA TRP A 40 10.02 0.21 -20.61
C TRP A 40 9.94 0.71 -22.04
N LEU A 41 8.82 1.38 -22.37
CA LEU A 41 8.63 2.04 -23.66
C LEU A 41 9.04 3.52 -23.60
N GLY A 42 9.18 4.07 -22.39
CA GLY A 42 9.44 5.51 -22.23
C GLY A 42 8.21 6.34 -22.53
N LEU A 43 7.04 5.88 -22.10
CA LEU A 43 5.78 6.60 -22.22
C LEU A 43 5.23 6.94 -20.84
N GLU A 44 4.63 8.11 -20.69
CA GLU A 44 3.71 8.40 -19.61
C GLU A 44 2.29 8.30 -20.13
N LEU A 45 1.57 7.27 -19.69
CA LEU A 45 0.21 7.00 -20.14
C LEU A 45 -0.81 7.64 -19.20
N ARG A 46 -1.83 8.28 -19.78
CA ARG A 46 -2.96 8.88 -19.07
C ARG A 46 -4.26 8.45 -19.75
N ALA A 47 -5.30 8.20 -18.97
CA ALA A 47 -6.62 7.97 -19.53
C ALA A 47 -7.14 9.29 -20.14
N GLY A 48 -7.55 9.28 -21.41
CA GLY A 48 -8.18 10.45 -22.04
C GLY A 48 -9.61 10.67 -21.55
N GLU A 49 -10.11 11.90 -21.66
CA GLU A 49 -11.46 12.30 -21.21
C GLU A 49 -12.61 11.75 -22.06
N SER A 50 -12.31 11.03 -23.15
CA SER A 50 -13.30 10.45 -24.06
C SER A 50 -13.10 8.94 -24.17
N GLU A 51 -14.18 8.20 -24.45
CA GLU A 51 -14.25 6.74 -24.60
C GLU A 51 -13.30 6.13 -25.66
N HIS A 52 -12.39 6.91 -26.24
CA HIS A 52 -11.65 6.55 -27.45
C HIS A 52 -10.11 6.58 -27.35
N GLY A 53 -9.46 6.77 -26.20
CA GLY A 53 -8.01 6.54 -26.18
C GLY A 53 -7.24 6.69 -24.88
N VAL A 54 -6.03 6.12 -24.93
CA VAL A 54 -4.95 6.37 -23.99
C VAL A 54 -4.10 7.51 -24.55
N LEU A 55 -3.90 8.57 -23.78
CA LEU A 55 -2.93 9.61 -24.10
C LEU A 55 -1.55 9.16 -23.64
N ALA A 56 -0.54 9.42 -24.46
CA ALA A 56 0.83 9.03 -24.24
C ALA A 56 1.74 10.25 -24.44
N ASP A 57 2.48 10.59 -23.39
CA ASP A 57 3.58 11.55 -23.47
C ASP A 57 4.90 10.79 -23.56
N ALA A 58 5.71 11.07 -24.57
CA ALA A 58 7.02 10.45 -24.68
C ALA A 58 8.00 11.04 -23.65
N VAL A 59 8.67 10.16 -22.90
CA VAL A 59 9.74 10.55 -21.97
C VAL A 59 10.99 10.93 -22.78
N PRO A 60 11.66 12.05 -22.44
CA PRO A 60 12.92 12.42 -23.09
C PRO A 60 13.92 11.27 -23.07
N TYR A 61 14.52 10.97 -24.23
CA TYR A 61 15.48 9.87 -24.42
C TYR A 61 14.90 8.45 -24.17
N GLY A 62 13.58 8.31 -24.07
CA GLY A 62 12.90 7.02 -24.00
C GLY A 62 12.83 6.31 -25.37
N PRO A 63 12.60 4.99 -25.39
CA PRO A 63 12.44 4.23 -26.64
C PRO A 63 11.37 4.80 -27.59
N ALA A 64 10.28 5.32 -27.04
CA ALA A 64 9.17 5.90 -27.80
C ALA A 64 9.24 7.43 -27.95
N HIS A 65 10.42 8.05 -27.82
CA HIS A 65 10.62 9.52 -27.93
C HIS A 65 10.00 10.16 -29.19
N ALA A 66 9.82 9.39 -30.27
CA ALA A 66 9.23 9.85 -31.52
C ALA A 66 7.70 10.11 -31.47
N LEU A 67 6.98 9.64 -30.44
CA LEU A 67 5.53 9.85 -30.32
C LEU A 67 5.16 11.33 -30.05
N GLY A 68 6.08 12.14 -29.54
CA GLY A 68 5.79 13.52 -29.13
C GLY A 68 4.94 13.60 -27.85
N GLN A 69 4.25 14.72 -27.66
CA GLN A 69 3.38 14.97 -26.50
C GLN A 69 1.90 14.86 -26.90
N ASP A 70 1.06 14.45 -25.95
CA ASP A 70 -0.38 14.25 -26.12
C ASP A 70 -0.75 13.34 -27.32
N ALA A 71 0.07 12.32 -27.57
CA ALA A 71 -0.21 11.34 -28.62
C ALA A 71 -1.32 10.40 -28.14
N GLN A 72 -2.34 10.18 -28.97
CA GLN A 72 -3.38 9.20 -28.68
C GLN A 72 -2.90 7.82 -29.13
N LEU A 73 -2.52 6.97 -28.19
CA LEU A 73 -2.15 5.58 -28.45
C LEU A 73 -3.40 4.76 -28.78
N LEU A 74 -3.37 4.09 -29.93
CA LEU A 74 -4.51 3.30 -30.44
C LEU A 74 -4.25 1.81 -30.29
N ASP A 75 -3.24 1.29 -30.98
CA ASP A 75 -2.98 -0.13 -31.07
C ASP A 75 -1.52 -0.46 -30.81
N LEU A 76 -1.30 -1.63 -30.23
CA LEU A 76 0.00 -2.27 -30.08
C LEU A 76 0.01 -3.56 -30.88
N ALA A 77 1.01 -3.78 -31.72
CA ALA A 77 1.19 -5.04 -32.44
C ALA A 77 2.65 -5.48 -32.38
N THR A 78 2.92 -6.71 -32.79
CA THR A 78 4.31 -7.11 -33.09
C THR A 78 4.87 -6.26 -34.23
N PHE A 79 6.20 -6.23 -34.39
CA PHE A 79 6.83 -5.55 -35.53
C PHE A 79 6.27 -6.00 -36.91
N THR A 80 5.82 -7.25 -37.03
CA THR A 80 5.23 -7.78 -38.27
C THR A 80 3.73 -7.43 -38.43
N GLY A 81 3.15 -6.69 -37.49
CA GLY A 81 1.73 -6.30 -37.49
C GLY A 81 0.78 -7.39 -37.00
N SER A 82 1.30 -8.54 -36.53
CA SER A 82 0.48 -9.62 -35.99
C SER A 82 0.11 -9.38 -34.52
N GLY A 83 -0.97 -10.02 -34.05
CA GLY A 83 -1.37 -9.95 -32.64
C GLY A 83 -1.78 -8.55 -32.17
N ALA A 84 -2.26 -7.70 -33.09
CA ALA A 84 -2.65 -6.33 -32.76
C ALA A 84 -3.72 -6.28 -31.66
N ILE A 85 -3.49 -5.46 -30.64
CA ILE A 85 -4.42 -5.20 -29.55
C ILE A 85 -4.63 -3.70 -29.39
N ARG A 86 -5.90 -3.31 -29.37
CA ARG A 86 -6.30 -1.94 -29.06
C ARG A 86 -6.03 -1.63 -27.60
N VAL A 87 -5.25 -0.58 -27.35
CA VAL A 87 -4.95 -0.04 -26.03
C VAL A 87 -6.15 0.77 -25.55
N ARG A 88 -6.63 0.44 -24.34
CA ARG A 88 -7.82 1.05 -23.73
C ARG A 88 -7.45 1.71 -22.42
N ALA A 89 -8.24 2.71 -22.01
CA ALA A 89 -8.08 3.35 -20.70
C ALA A 89 -8.15 2.33 -19.55
N ASP A 90 -8.98 1.30 -19.69
CA ASP A 90 -9.09 0.20 -18.71
C ASP A 90 -7.80 -0.59 -18.52
N ASP A 91 -6.91 -0.64 -19.52
CA ASP A 91 -5.62 -1.32 -19.39
C ASP A 91 -4.68 -0.58 -18.41
N LEU A 92 -4.92 0.73 -18.21
CA LEU A 92 -4.22 1.57 -17.24
C LEU A 92 -4.81 1.50 -15.82
N ALA A 93 -5.90 0.77 -15.62
CA ALA A 93 -6.58 0.70 -14.33
C ALA A 93 -5.60 0.32 -13.20
N SER A 94 -5.63 1.06 -12.09
CA SER A 94 -4.63 0.88 -11.04
C SER A 94 -4.73 -0.49 -10.32
N THR A 95 -5.92 -1.11 -10.33
CA THR A 95 -6.22 -2.46 -9.84
C THR A 95 -7.42 -3.06 -10.58
N ALA A 96 -7.41 -4.38 -10.76
CA ALA A 96 -8.57 -5.12 -11.28
C ALA A 96 -9.79 -5.11 -10.33
N SER A 97 -9.59 -4.73 -9.06
CA SER A 97 -10.62 -4.73 -8.02
C SER A 97 -11.79 -3.77 -8.25
N HIS A 98 -11.66 -2.82 -9.20
CA HIS A 98 -12.75 -1.92 -9.59
C HIS A 98 -13.66 -2.52 -10.65
N LEU A 99 -13.29 -3.67 -11.21
CA LEU A 99 -14.09 -4.40 -12.18
C LEU A 99 -15.08 -5.27 -11.40
N ASP A 100 -16.37 -4.93 -11.52
CA ASP A 100 -17.45 -5.46 -10.68
C ASP A 100 -17.74 -6.95 -10.88
N THR A 101 -17.25 -7.57 -11.97
CA THR A 101 -17.50 -8.97 -12.30
C THR A 101 -16.23 -9.80 -12.42
N VAL A 102 -16.36 -11.10 -12.10
CA VAL A 102 -15.33 -12.14 -12.32
C VAL A 102 -14.73 -12.03 -13.71
N GLU A 103 -15.62 -11.97 -14.68
CA GLU A 103 -15.31 -12.04 -16.09
C GLU A 103 -14.49 -10.82 -16.53
N ASN A 104 -14.83 -9.63 -16.02
CA ASN A 104 -14.07 -8.43 -16.33
C ASN A 104 -12.66 -8.47 -15.72
N GLN A 105 -12.50 -9.04 -14.52
CA GLN A 105 -11.18 -9.23 -13.91
C GLN A 105 -10.32 -10.24 -14.69
N GLN A 106 -10.90 -11.36 -15.09
CA GLN A 106 -10.21 -12.36 -15.92
C GLN A 106 -9.83 -11.78 -17.28
N ARG A 107 -10.73 -11.05 -17.95
CA ARG A 107 -10.45 -10.32 -19.19
C ARG A 107 -9.30 -9.33 -19.01
N PHE A 108 -9.27 -8.58 -17.91
CA PHE A 108 -8.16 -7.67 -17.60
C PHE A 108 -6.83 -8.44 -17.48
N PHE A 109 -6.76 -9.54 -16.71
CA PHE A 109 -5.53 -10.33 -16.60
C PHE A 109 -5.09 -10.93 -17.94
N ALA A 110 -6.01 -11.44 -18.74
CA ALA A 110 -5.71 -11.97 -20.06
C ALA A 110 -5.15 -10.89 -20.99
N ARG A 111 -5.74 -9.68 -20.96
CA ARG A 111 -5.24 -8.52 -21.72
C ARG A 111 -3.86 -8.08 -21.26
N GLN A 112 -3.63 -8.02 -19.94
CA GLN A 112 -2.31 -7.69 -19.39
C GLN A 112 -1.25 -8.72 -19.79
N SER A 113 -1.57 -10.02 -19.79
CA SER A 113 -0.68 -11.06 -20.31
C SER A 113 -0.40 -10.92 -21.80
N HIS A 114 -1.41 -10.59 -22.62
CA HIS A 114 -1.22 -10.40 -24.05
C HIS A 114 -0.31 -9.19 -24.35
N LEU A 115 -0.57 -8.05 -23.70
CA LEU A 115 0.30 -6.87 -23.79
C LEU A 115 1.72 -7.17 -23.31
N ALA A 116 1.87 -7.86 -22.18
CA ALA A 116 3.19 -8.24 -21.66
C ALA A 116 3.96 -9.17 -22.61
N GLY A 117 3.26 -10.05 -23.34
CA GLY A 117 3.84 -10.90 -24.37
C GLY A 117 4.33 -10.12 -25.59
N LEU A 118 3.57 -9.12 -26.05
CA LEU A 118 3.99 -8.23 -27.14
C LEU A 118 5.25 -7.43 -26.76
N LEU A 119 5.35 -6.97 -25.51
CA LEU A 119 6.49 -6.18 -25.02
C LEU A 119 7.79 -6.97 -24.81
N GLN A 120 7.83 -8.27 -25.11
CA GLN A 120 9.07 -9.07 -25.09
C GLN A 120 9.90 -8.93 -26.37
N GLN A 121 9.38 -8.22 -27.37
CA GLN A 121 9.99 -8.06 -28.69
C GLN A 121 9.74 -6.64 -29.22
N PRO A 122 10.36 -6.23 -30.34
CA PRO A 122 10.04 -4.97 -30.98
C PRO A 122 8.54 -4.89 -31.35
N VAL A 123 7.90 -3.79 -30.97
CA VAL A 123 6.47 -3.55 -31.15
C VAL A 123 6.22 -2.41 -32.13
N LEU A 124 5.14 -2.54 -32.91
CA LEU A 124 4.61 -1.48 -33.74
C LEU A 124 3.52 -0.75 -32.94
N LEU A 125 3.74 0.54 -32.69
CA LEU A 125 2.77 1.43 -32.05
C LEU A 125 1.99 2.17 -33.13
N SER A 126 0.67 2.05 -33.12
CA SER A 126 -0.22 2.91 -33.91
C SER A 126 -0.79 4.00 -33.03
N TRP A 127 -0.61 5.26 -33.42
CA TRP A 127 -1.01 6.41 -32.63
C TRP A 127 -1.53 7.55 -33.51
N LYS A 128 -2.28 8.47 -32.91
CA LYS A 128 -2.66 9.74 -33.53
C LYS A 128 -1.91 10.88 -32.88
N THR A 129 -1.37 11.77 -33.68
CA THR A 129 -0.85 13.06 -33.21
C THR A 129 -1.99 13.87 -32.57
N ARG A 130 -1.64 14.89 -31.77
CA ARG A 130 -2.61 15.87 -31.23
C ARG A 130 -3.47 16.56 -32.30
N PHE A 131 -3.04 16.54 -33.57
CA PHE A 131 -3.75 17.10 -34.72
C PHE A 131 -4.58 16.05 -35.49
N GLY A 132 -4.66 14.82 -34.99
CA GLY A 132 -5.48 13.74 -35.56
C GLY A 132 -4.81 12.93 -36.67
N ALA A 133 -3.58 13.27 -37.09
CA ALA A 133 -2.84 12.50 -38.09
C ALA A 133 -2.41 11.15 -37.53
N LEU A 134 -2.70 10.08 -38.26
CA LEU A 134 -2.28 8.72 -37.93
C LEU A 134 -0.79 8.54 -38.22
N ALA A 135 -0.08 7.95 -37.28
CA ALA A 135 1.32 7.61 -37.42
C ALA A 135 1.58 6.22 -36.82
N GLN A 136 2.62 5.57 -37.34
CA GLN A 136 3.11 4.31 -36.81
C GLN A 136 4.59 4.43 -36.49
N THR A 137 5.01 3.82 -35.38
CA THR A 137 6.39 3.85 -34.94
C THR A 137 6.77 2.50 -34.38
N VAL A 138 7.93 1.99 -34.80
CA VAL A 138 8.50 0.78 -34.23
C VAL A 138 9.31 1.17 -33.01
N VAL A 139 8.99 0.56 -31.87
CA VAL A 139 9.67 0.79 -30.60
C VAL A 139 10.19 -0.54 -30.07
N THR A 140 11.46 -0.54 -29.66
CA THR A 140 12.06 -1.68 -28.98
C THR A 140 12.02 -1.41 -27.47
N PRO A 141 11.29 -2.21 -26.68
CA PRO A 141 11.29 -2.07 -25.22
C PRO A 141 12.71 -2.16 -24.66
N ALA A 142 13.08 -1.22 -23.79
CA ALA A 142 14.40 -1.18 -23.17
C ALA A 142 14.33 -1.56 -21.68
N GLN A 143 15.50 -1.76 -21.07
CA GLN A 143 15.59 -1.83 -19.61
C GLN A 143 15.26 -0.47 -19.00
N ARG A 144 14.44 -0.46 -17.96
CA ARG A 144 14.02 0.77 -17.30
C ARG A 144 15.17 1.40 -16.52
N PRO A 145 15.54 2.66 -16.75
CA PRO A 145 16.52 3.34 -15.92
C PRO A 145 15.91 3.75 -14.58
N ILE A 146 16.74 3.86 -13.54
CA ILE A 146 16.29 4.25 -12.19
C ILE A 146 15.64 5.64 -12.16
N SER A 147 16.07 6.54 -13.04
CA SER A 147 15.51 7.88 -13.21
C SER A 147 14.11 7.89 -13.82
N ALA A 148 13.70 6.82 -14.50
CA ALA A 148 12.35 6.69 -15.08
C ALA A 148 11.31 6.17 -14.07
N LEU A 149 11.71 5.83 -12.83
CA LEU A 149 10.75 5.45 -11.81
C LEU A 149 9.92 6.67 -11.37
N PRO A 150 8.58 6.59 -11.36
CA PRO A 150 7.73 7.70 -10.95
C PRO A 150 8.06 8.16 -9.53
N SER A 151 7.96 9.45 -9.24
CA SER A 151 8.16 10.00 -7.89
C SER A 151 7.27 9.33 -6.83
N ALA A 152 6.06 8.91 -7.22
CA ALA A 152 5.14 8.16 -6.37
C ALA A 152 5.68 6.77 -5.95
N TRP A 153 6.59 6.17 -6.72
CA TRP A 153 7.29 4.93 -6.33
C TRP A 153 8.14 5.18 -5.08
N TRP A 154 9.02 6.17 -5.15
CA TRP A 154 9.94 6.56 -4.07
C TRP A 154 9.19 6.95 -2.81
N TRP A 155 8.13 7.75 -2.97
CA TRP A 155 7.30 8.17 -1.86
C TRP A 155 6.65 6.99 -1.14
N ARG A 156 5.99 6.08 -1.88
CA ARG A 156 5.31 4.91 -1.29
C ARG A 156 6.31 3.99 -0.57
N GLN A 157 7.44 3.71 -1.20
CA GLN A 157 8.42 2.78 -0.69
C GLN A 157 9.21 3.35 0.51
N GLY A 158 9.55 4.65 0.48
CA GLY A 158 10.17 5.33 1.61
C GLY A 158 9.24 5.40 2.83
N LEU A 159 7.97 5.73 2.61
CA LEU A 159 6.97 5.81 3.67
C LEU A 159 6.71 4.45 4.35
N SER A 160 6.60 3.37 3.59
CA SER A 160 6.39 2.04 4.14
C SER A 160 7.61 1.53 4.92
N SER A 161 8.82 1.85 4.45
CA SER A 161 10.08 1.55 5.14
C SER A 161 10.19 2.30 6.47
N ALA A 162 9.83 3.60 6.48
CA ALA A 162 9.79 4.40 7.70
C ALA A 162 8.77 3.86 8.71
N ALA A 163 7.56 3.51 8.25
CA ALA A 163 6.54 2.89 9.09
C ALA A 163 7.06 1.59 9.73
N PHE A 164 7.66 0.69 8.94
CA PHE A 164 8.24 -0.54 9.45
C PHE A 164 9.31 -0.29 10.52
N MET A 165 10.25 0.62 10.28
CA MET A 165 11.28 0.98 11.26
C MET A 165 10.68 1.54 12.56
N LEU A 166 9.65 2.38 12.47
CA LEU A 166 8.94 2.89 13.65
C LEU A 166 8.26 1.76 14.44
N ALA A 167 7.60 0.83 13.76
CA ALA A 167 6.97 -0.34 14.38
C ALA A 167 7.97 -1.22 15.12
N VAL A 168 9.10 -1.53 14.48
CA VAL A 168 10.19 -2.28 15.11
C VAL A 168 10.75 -1.53 16.31
N GLY A 169 10.99 -0.22 16.18
CA GLY A 169 11.47 0.62 17.28
C GLY A 169 10.56 0.55 18.51
N VAL A 170 9.25 0.67 18.31
CA VAL A 170 8.26 0.55 19.39
C VAL A 170 8.23 -0.85 20.00
N TRP A 171 8.29 -1.89 19.17
CA TRP A 171 8.34 -3.27 19.63
C TRP A 171 9.58 -3.54 20.50
N LEU A 172 10.74 -2.99 20.12
CA LEU A 172 12.00 -3.13 20.87
C LEU A 172 11.98 -2.46 22.25
N VAL A 173 11.19 -1.40 22.43
CA VAL A 173 11.07 -0.72 23.73
C VAL A 173 10.31 -1.59 24.74
N ARG A 174 9.25 -2.31 24.33
CA ARG A 174 8.49 -3.23 25.20
C ARG A 174 8.04 -4.51 24.48
N PRO A 175 8.96 -5.46 24.21
CA PRO A 175 8.67 -6.67 23.43
C PRO A 175 7.67 -7.63 24.12
N ALA A 176 7.54 -7.53 25.45
CA ALA A 176 6.57 -8.31 26.22
C ALA A 176 5.12 -7.79 26.12
N ALA A 177 4.92 -6.53 25.72
CA ALA A 177 3.58 -5.96 25.62
C ALA A 177 2.85 -6.46 24.36
N ALA A 178 1.64 -6.99 24.52
CA ALA A 178 0.85 -7.53 23.42
C ALA A 178 0.61 -6.47 22.31
N ALA A 179 0.26 -5.24 22.68
CA ALA A 179 0.06 -4.15 21.73
C ALA A 179 1.35 -3.83 20.93
N ALA A 180 2.52 -3.88 21.56
CA ALA A 180 3.79 -3.65 20.88
C ALA A 180 4.12 -4.76 19.86
N ARG A 181 3.75 -6.02 20.15
CA ARG A 181 3.90 -7.14 19.19
C ARG A 181 2.97 -6.98 17.98
N TRP A 182 1.71 -6.64 18.22
CA TRP A 182 0.75 -6.38 17.14
C TRP A 182 1.15 -5.17 16.30
N PHE A 183 1.70 -4.13 16.92
CA PHE A 183 2.25 -2.97 16.20
C PHE A 183 3.51 -3.33 15.39
N GLY A 184 4.41 -4.14 15.95
CA GLY A 184 5.56 -4.69 15.21
C GLY A 184 5.12 -5.47 13.96
N LEU A 185 4.13 -6.35 14.11
CA LEU A 185 3.55 -7.12 13.00
C LEU A 185 2.90 -6.22 11.95
N SER A 186 2.19 -5.16 12.37
CA SER A 186 1.58 -4.22 11.42
C SER A 186 2.64 -3.52 10.54
N GLY A 187 3.87 -3.37 11.05
CA GLY A 187 4.97 -2.73 10.32
C GLY A 187 5.46 -3.59 9.16
N VAL A 188 5.57 -4.90 9.42
CA VAL A 188 5.90 -5.89 8.40
C VAL A 188 4.82 -5.94 7.33
N MET A 189 3.55 -5.94 7.75
CA MET A 189 2.41 -6.02 6.83
C MET A 189 2.25 -4.78 5.95
N VAL A 190 2.48 -3.57 6.47
CA VAL A 190 2.42 -2.35 5.64
C VAL A 190 3.58 -2.30 4.64
N LEU A 191 4.80 -2.71 5.05
CA LEU A 191 5.94 -2.81 4.14
C LEU A 191 5.65 -3.79 3.01
N LEU A 192 5.15 -4.99 3.33
CA LEU A 192 4.81 -6.01 2.34
C LEU A 192 3.68 -5.56 1.41
N SER A 193 2.61 -4.97 1.97
CA SER A 193 1.46 -4.49 1.20
C SER A 193 1.85 -3.43 0.19
N VAL A 194 2.58 -2.39 0.65
CA VAL A 194 2.97 -1.26 -0.18
C VAL A 194 4.02 -1.68 -1.21
N SER A 195 4.95 -2.56 -0.84
CA SER A 195 5.97 -3.08 -1.75
C SER A 195 5.33 -3.84 -2.93
N ALA A 196 4.42 -4.77 -2.63
CA ALA A 196 3.68 -5.51 -3.65
C ALA A 196 2.78 -4.59 -4.49
N ALA A 197 2.09 -3.63 -3.84
CA ALA A 197 1.26 -2.63 -4.51
C ALA A 197 2.04 -1.76 -5.48
N THR A 198 3.26 -1.40 -5.12
CA THR A 198 4.08 -0.50 -5.91
C THR A 198 4.48 -1.16 -7.23
N LEU A 199 4.88 -2.44 -7.20
CA LEU A 199 5.31 -3.18 -8.39
C LEU A 199 4.26 -3.24 -9.50
N TYR A 200 3.01 -3.59 -9.19
CA TYR A 200 1.95 -3.67 -10.21
C TYR A 200 1.39 -2.29 -10.60
N ARG A 201 1.55 -1.26 -9.75
CA ARG A 201 1.07 0.11 -10.02
C ARG A 201 2.07 1.00 -10.76
N THR A 202 3.34 0.61 -10.85
CA THR A 202 4.36 1.35 -11.62
C THR A 202 4.67 0.73 -12.97
N ARG A 203 3.86 -0.21 -13.42
CA ARG A 203 3.96 -0.75 -14.78
C ARG A 203 3.77 0.38 -15.79
N ASP A 204 4.58 0.36 -16.85
CA ASP A 204 4.47 1.32 -17.95
C ASP A 204 3.14 1.10 -18.67
N LEU A 205 3.01 -0.08 -19.27
CA LEU A 205 1.82 -0.50 -20.01
C LEU A 205 1.27 -1.84 -19.50
N ALA A 206 2.14 -2.82 -19.20
CA ALA A 206 1.70 -4.14 -18.74
C ALA A 206 2.71 -4.84 -17.83
N VAL A 207 2.17 -5.73 -16.99
CA VAL A 207 2.88 -6.78 -16.26
C VAL A 207 2.13 -8.08 -16.53
N ALA A 208 2.83 -9.21 -16.66
CA ALA A 208 2.19 -10.51 -16.89
C ALA A 208 1.04 -10.75 -15.90
N GLY A 209 -0.11 -11.21 -16.39
CA GLY A 209 -1.36 -11.29 -15.63
C GLY A 209 -1.23 -12.13 -14.36
N ASP A 210 -0.48 -13.23 -14.38
CA ASP A 210 -0.22 -14.04 -13.19
C ASP A 210 0.63 -13.32 -12.15
N SER A 211 1.69 -12.63 -12.58
CA SER A 211 2.51 -11.81 -11.68
C SER A 211 1.68 -10.69 -11.06
N PHE A 212 0.81 -10.06 -11.85
CA PHE A 212 -0.14 -9.06 -11.35
C PHE A 212 -1.05 -9.68 -10.28
N ARG A 213 -1.67 -10.83 -10.57
CA ARG A 213 -2.58 -11.53 -9.66
C ARG A 213 -1.88 -11.89 -8.34
N HIS A 214 -0.67 -12.45 -8.39
CA HIS A 214 0.08 -12.78 -7.18
C HIS A 214 0.44 -11.56 -6.34
N LEU A 215 0.97 -10.50 -6.96
CA LEU A 215 1.31 -9.26 -6.26
C LEU A 215 0.07 -8.59 -5.67
N MET A 216 -1.05 -8.64 -6.38
CA MET A 216 -2.33 -8.15 -5.91
C MET A 216 -2.80 -8.94 -4.67
N VAL A 217 -2.78 -10.27 -4.72
CA VAL A 217 -3.14 -11.14 -3.58
C VAL A 217 -2.25 -10.88 -2.37
N VAL A 218 -0.93 -10.78 -2.55
CA VAL A 218 0.01 -10.46 -1.46
C VAL A 218 -0.32 -9.10 -0.85
N SER A 219 -0.54 -8.08 -1.68
CA SER A 219 -0.87 -6.74 -1.23
C SER A 219 -2.19 -6.71 -0.43
N HIS A 220 -3.23 -7.38 -0.93
CA HIS A 220 -4.54 -7.42 -0.29
C HIS A 220 -4.52 -8.25 1.01
N THR A 221 -3.81 -9.37 1.03
CA THR A 221 -3.57 -10.18 2.24
C THR A 221 -2.90 -9.32 3.30
N ALA A 222 -1.76 -8.71 2.96
CA ALA A 222 -0.98 -7.90 3.87
C ALA A 222 -1.78 -6.69 4.38
N THR A 223 -2.61 -6.06 3.53
CA THR A 223 -3.50 -4.97 3.93
C THR A 223 -4.58 -5.41 4.91
N THR A 224 -5.15 -6.60 4.71
CA THR A 224 -6.14 -7.18 5.62
C THR A 224 -5.53 -7.48 6.98
N VAL A 225 -4.37 -8.15 7.00
CA VAL A 225 -3.66 -8.46 8.25
C VAL A 225 -3.21 -7.16 8.94
N PHE A 226 -2.75 -6.17 8.18
CA PHE A 226 -2.45 -4.84 8.69
C PHE A 226 -3.66 -4.21 9.40
N GLY A 227 -4.83 -4.22 8.78
CA GLY A 227 -6.07 -3.76 9.41
C GLY A 227 -6.38 -4.48 10.74
N CYS A 228 -6.31 -5.81 10.74
CA CYS A 228 -6.53 -6.62 11.94
C CYS A 228 -5.51 -6.33 13.06
N THR A 229 -4.25 -6.10 12.70
CA THR A 229 -3.20 -5.77 13.67
C THR A 229 -3.39 -4.39 14.29
N LEU A 230 -3.82 -3.37 13.52
CA LEU A 230 -4.18 -2.06 14.08
C LEU A 230 -5.41 -2.14 14.98
N MET A 231 -6.40 -2.96 14.60
CA MET A 231 -7.57 -3.23 15.43
C MET A 231 -7.15 -3.87 16.76
N ALA A 232 -6.24 -4.84 16.74
CA ALA A 232 -5.66 -5.43 17.94
C ALA A 232 -4.94 -4.39 18.82
N VAL A 233 -4.16 -3.48 18.22
CA VAL A 233 -3.50 -2.40 18.95
C VAL A 233 -4.54 -1.51 19.64
N LEU A 234 -5.55 -1.02 18.92
CA LEU A 234 -6.59 -0.15 19.49
C LEU A 234 -7.43 -0.86 20.56
N LEU A 235 -7.68 -2.15 20.45
CA LEU A 235 -8.48 -2.88 21.44
C LEU A 235 -7.68 -3.23 22.72
N LEU A 236 -6.35 -3.30 22.63
CA LEU A 236 -5.46 -3.64 23.73
C LEU A 236 -4.76 -2.44 24.37
N PHE A 237 -4.70 -1.29 23.68
CA PHE A 237 -3.94 -0.10 24.09
C PHE A 237 -4.74 1.20 23.86
N PRO A 238 -4.66 2.20 24.76
CA PRO A 238 -3.78 2.32 25.95
C PRO A 238 -4.19 1.50 27.17
N GLY A 239 -5.49 1.22 27.32
CA GLY A 239 -6.02 0.24 28.27
C GLY A 239 -6.64 -0.94 27.53
N ALA A 240 -6.50 -2.16 28.06
CA ALA A 240 -7.14 -3.32 27.45
C ALA A 240 -8.67 -3.20 27.59
N LEU A 241 -9.37 -3.01 26.48
CA LEU A 241 -10.84 -3.00 26.44
C LEU A 241 -11.40 -4.42 26.48
N ILE A 242 -10.66 -5.37 25.93
CA ILE A 242 -11.07 -6.76 25.78
C ILE A 242 -9.93 -7.71 26.15
N ARG A 243 -10.29 -8.98 26.39
CA ARG A 243 -9.33 -10.06 26.60
C ARG A 243 -8.79 -10.58 25.27
N GLN A 244 -7.59 -11.16 25.28
CA GLN A 244 -6.94 -11.74 24.09
C GLN A 244 -7.79 -12.80 23.37
N ARG A 245 -8.57 -13.62 24.10
CA ARG A 245 -9.47 -14.62 23.48
C ARG A 245 -10.60 -13.94 22.70
N THR A 246 -11.16 -12.85 23.23
CA THR A 246 -12.18 -12.05 22.55
C THR A 246 -11.60 -11.36 21.32
N LEU A 247 -10.35 -10.89 21.39
CA LEU A 247 -9.66 -10.34 20.22
C LEU A 247 -9.54 -11.38 19.10
N ALA A 248 -9.16 -12.62 19.43
CA ALA A 248 -9.10 -13.69 18.44
C ALA A 248 -10.48 -13.97 17.81
N ALA A 249 -11.55 -13.96 18.62
CA ALA A 249 -12.92 -14.09 18.12
C ALA A 249 -13.37 -12.94 17.21
N ILE A 250 -12.89 -11.71 17.43
CA ILE A 250 -13.16 -10.55 16.55
C ILE A 250 -12.35 -10.63 15.25
N ILE A 251 -11.11 -11.12 15.29
CA ILE A 251 -10.25 -11.25 14.11
C ILE A 251 -10.66 -12.45 13.23
N ALA A 252 -11.14 -13.54 13.83
CA ALA A 252 -11.43 -14.79 13.12
C ALA A 252 -12.39 -14.63 11.92
N PRO A 253 -13.51 -13.87 12.01
CA PRO A 253 -14.38 -13.62 10.86
C PRO A 253 -13.66 -12.98 9.68
N PHE A 254 -12.73 -12.05 9.92
CA PHE A 254 -11.95 -11.42 8.86
C PHE A 254 -10.96 -12.39 8.22
N ALA A 255 -10.36 -13.27 9.01
CA ALA A 255 -9.49 -14.33 8.51
C ALA A 255 -10.26 -15.36 7.67
N VAL A 256 -11.46 -15.76 8.12
CA VAL A 256 -12.35 -16.65 7.37
C VAL A 256 -12.83 -15.99 6.08
N TRP A 257 -13.27 -14.74 6.13
CA TRP A 257 -13.65 -13.98 4.92
C TRP A 257 -12.50 -13.96 3.92
N TRP A 258 -11.29 -13.61 4.38
CA TRP A 258 -10.11 -13.62 3.52
C TRP A 258 -9.81 -14.99 2.92
N ALA A 259 -9.87 -16.06 3.72
CA ALA A 259 -9.62 -17.43 3.27
C ALA A 259 -10.66 -17.91 2.24
N LEU A 260 -11.94 -17.60 2.46
CA LEU A 260 -13.00 -17.89 1.49
C LEU A 260 -12.78 -17.13 0.17
N GLY A 261 -12.31 -15.88 0.25
CA GLY A 261 -11.93 -15.12 -0.92
C GLY A 261 -10.76 -15.75 -1.70
N LEU A 262 -9.72 -16.21 -1.00
CA LEU A 262 -8.61 -16.93 -1.64
C LEU A 262 -9.08 -18.23 -2.30
N ALA A 263 -9.97 -18.98 -1.64
CA ALA A 263 -10.53 -20.21 -2.19
C ALA A 263 -11.39 -19.94 -3.44
N GLY A 264 -12.23 -18.90 -3.40
CA GLY A 264 -13.01 -18.46 -4.57
C GLY A 264 -12.12 -18.05 -5.76
N MET A 265 -11.02 -17.33 -5.49
CA MET A 265 -10.03 -17.00 -6.53
C MET A 265 -9.37 -18.23 -7.13
N ALA A 266 -9.11 -19.28 -6.34
CA ALA A 266 -8.56 -20.54 -6.83
C ALA A 266 -9.58 -21.33 -7.67
N ALA A 267 -10.87 -21.20 -7.36
CA ALA A 267 -11.97 -21.84 -8.09
C ALA A 267 -12.38 -21.09 -9.39
N GLY A 268 -11.85 -19.88 -9.62
CA GLY A 268 -12.18 -19.07 -10.80
C GLY A 268 -13.36 -18.11 -10.62
N ASP A 269 -14.04 -18.14 -9.47
CA ASP A 269 -15.19 -17.30 -9.13
C ASP A 269 -14.76 -15.98 -8.46
N SER A 270 -14.29 -14.99 -9.22
CA SER A 270 -13.79 -13.73 -8.63
C SER A 270 -14.87 -12.63 -8.48
N ILE A 271 -15.87 -12.83 -7.61
CA ILE A 271 -16.75 -11.75 -7.08
C ILE A 271 -16.37 -11.34 -5.66
N VAL A 272 -15.52 -12.09 -4.94
CA VAL A 272 -15.04 -11.71 -3.59
C VAL A 272 -13.58 -12.13 -3.38
N PRO A 273 -12.77 -11.34 -2.64
CA PRO A 273 -13.20 -10.27 -1.75
C PRO A 273 -12.76 -8.86 -2.18
N ARG A 274 -13.74 -7.95 -2.26
CA ARG A 274 -13.53 -6.59 -1.73
C ARG A 274 -12.80 -6.79 -0.41
N VAL A 275 -11.57 -6.29 -0.30
CA VAL A 275 -10.83 -6.28 0.98
C VAL A 275 -11.86 -5.96 2.06
N PRO A 276 -11.89 -6.68 3.20
CA PRO A 276 -12.80 -6.33 4.28
C PRO A 276 -12.41 -4.98 4.93
N ALA A 277 -11.83 -4.06 4.17
CA ALA A 277 -11.42 -2.72 4.51
C ALA A 277 -12.58 -1.92 5.09
N LEU A 278 -13.79 -1.97 4.50
CA LEU A 278 -14.95 -1.28 5.05
C LEU A 278 -15.34 -1.80 6.45
N PRO A 279 -15.62 -3.10 6.66
CA PRO A 279 -15.93 -3.60 7.99
C PRO A 279 -14.75 -3.45 8.97
N ILE A 280 -13.50 -3.63 8.54
CA ILE A 280 -12.32 -3.34 9.36
C ILE A 280 -12.28 -1.86 9.77
N MET A 281 -12.56 -0.94 8.84
CA MET A 281 -12.59 0.51 9.12
C MET A 281 -13.66 0.83 10.15
N VAL A 282 -14.87 0.26 10.02
CA VAL A 282 -15.94 0.42 11.01
C VAL A 282 -15.48 -0.09 12.38
N VAL A 283 -14.81 -1.23 12.46
CA VAL A 283 -14.30 -1.74 13.75
C VAL A 283 -13.16 -0.88 14.30
N LEU A 284 -12.27 -0.37 13.45
CA LEU A 284 -11.21 0.56 13.87
C LEU A 284 -11.80 1.86 14.44
N LEU A 285 -12.80 2.44 13.78
CA LEU A 285 -13.48 3.65 14.23
C LEU A 285 -14.24 3.42 15.54
N THR A 286 -14.96 2.30 15.65
CA THR A 286 -15.66 1.95 16.90
C THR A 286 -14.68 1.68 18.04
N ALA A 287 -13.59 0.93 17.80
CA ALA A 287 -12.53 0.71 18.78
C ALA A 287 -11.87 2.03 19.22
N ALA A 288 -11.60 2.94 18.29
CA ALA A 288 -11.07 4.28 18.60
C ALA A 288 -12.04 5.09 19.48
N ALA A 289 -13.35 5.09 19.16
CA ALA A 289 -14.38 5.78 19.95
C ALA A 289 -14.56 5.16 21.35
N LEU A 290 -14.53 3.84 21.45
CA LEU A 290 -14.59 3.13 22.74
C LEU A 290 -13.34 3.43 23.58
N GLN A 291 -12.15 3.44 22.97
CA GLN A 291 -10.92 3.84 23.65
C GLN A 291 -10.97 5.29 24.13
N PHE A 292 -11.53 6.20 23.33
CA PHE A 292 -11.71 7.59 23.75
C PHE A 292 -12.54 7.66 25.02
N ARG A 293 -13.69 6.98 25.05
CA ARG A 293 -14.60 6.96 26.19
C ARG A 293 -13.93 6.33 27.43
N ALA A 294 -13.30 5.18 27.28
CA ALA A 294 -12.63 4.48 28.38
C ALA A 294 -11.45 5.28 28.96
N SER A 295 -10.70 5.98 28.12
CA SER A 295 -9.55 6.79 28.52
C SER A 295 -9.93 8.10 29.22
N ARG A 296 -11.22 8.50 29.24
CA ARG A 296 -11.64 9.75 29.90
C ARG A 296 -11.35 9.74 31.40
N HIS A 297 -11.45 8.60 32.06
CA HIS A 297 -11.33 8.55 33.53
C HIS A 297 -9.91 8.27 34.03
N ARG A 298 -8.93 8.03 33.13
CA ARG A 298 -7.55 7.68 33.47
C ARG A 298 -6.56 8.69 32.87
N PRO A 299 -5.87 9.52 33.68
CA PRO A 299 -5.03 10.60 33.16
C PRO A 299 -3.82 10.11 32.35
N ALA A 300 -3.25 8.95 32.68
CA ALA A 300 -2.15 8.34 31.92
C ALA A 300 -2.63 7.87 30.52
N ASP A 301 -3.77 7.16 30.48
CA ASP A 301 -4.35 6.64 29.24
C ASP A 301 -4.84 7.77 28.33
N ARG A 302 -5.37 8.87 28.92
CA ARG A 302 -5.80 10.07 28.19
C ARG A 302 -4.64 10.72 27.42
N VAL A 303 -3.44 10.78 28.01
CA VAL A 303 -2.27 11.36 27.33
C VAL A 303 -1.82 10.46 26.18
N ALA A 304 -1.74 9.14 26.39
CA ALA A 304 -1.41 8.20 25.33
C ALA A 304 -2.43 8.24 24.18
N TRP A 305 -3.73 8.31 24.52
CA TRP A 305 -4.81 8.43 23.55
C TRP A 305 -4.81 9.77 22.83
N ARG A 306 -4.44 10.89 23.47
CA ARG A 306 -4.33 12.18 22.77
C ARG A 306 -3.31 12.12 21.63
N TRP A 307 -2.15 11.51 21.86
CA TRP A 307 -1.15 11.34 20.80
C TRP A 307 -1.60 10.34 19.75
N MET A 308 -2.03 9.14 20.14
CA MET A 308 -2.50 8.13 19.20
C MET A 308 -3.71 8.60 18.38
N GLY A 309 -4.73 9.14 19.06
CA GLY A 309 -5.97 9.64 18.49
C GLY A 309 -5.78 10.84 17.57
N SER A 310 -4.90 11.80 17.89
CA SER A 310 -4.64 12.96 17.02
C SER A 310 -4.10 12.56 15.65
N PHE A 311 -3.23 11.57 15.59
CA PHE A 311 -2.65 11.09 14.35
C PHE A 311 -3.54 10.08 13.61
N VAL A 312 -4.35 9.29 14.32
CA VAL A 312 -5.43 8.49 13.72
C VAL A 312 -6.43 9.42 13.03
N LEU A 313 -6.84 10.50 13.71
CA LEU A 313 -7.70 11.55 13.15
C LEU A 313 -7.03 12.25 11.97
N LEU A 314 -5.78 12.67 12.11
CA LEU A 314 -5.04 13.32 11.03
C LEU A 314 -4.91 12.43 9.78
N GLY A 315 -4.62 11.14 9.97
CA GLY A 315 -4.57 10.17 8.88
C GLY A 315 -5.95 9.93 8.25
N ALA A 316 -7.02 9.85 9.05
CA ALA A 316 -8.38 9.72 8.54
C ALA A 316 -8.83 10.97 7.76
N VAL A 317 -8.53 12.17 8.26
CA VAL A 317 -8.81 13.44 7.56
C VAL A 317 -8.01 13.54 6.27
N TRP A 318 -6.73 13.15 6.28
CA TRP A 318 -5.91 13.12 5.07
C TRP A 318 -6.45 12.14 4.03
N LEU A 319 -6.85 10.93 4.45
CA LEU A 319 -7.45 9.94 3.57
C LEU A 319 -8.77 10.44 2.97
N ALA A 320 -9.66 10.98 3.80
CA ALA A 320 -10.92 11.54 3.36
C ALA A 320 -10.71 12.72 2.40
N GLY A 321 -9.80 13.63 2.72
CA GLY A 321 -9.40 14.73 1.86
C GLY A 321 -8.89 14.23 0.51
N ALA A 322 -8.02 13.22 0.49
CA ALA A 322 -7.51 12.64 -0.75
C ALA A 322 -8.60 12.00 -1.62
N LEU A 323 -9.58 11.33 -1.01
CA LEU A 323 -10.71 10.74 -1.72
C LEU A 323 -11.65 11.83 -2.28
N ILE A 324 -11.94 12.87 -1.49
CA ILE A 324 -12.77 14.01 -1.90
C ILE A 324 -12.08 14.78 -3.04
N THR A 325 -10.78 15.07 -2.92
CA THR A 325 -10.04 15.75 -3.99
C THR A 325 -10.05 14.95 -5.29
N GLY A 326 -9.87 13.62 -5.20
CA GLY A 326 -9.97 12.73 -6.35
C GLY A 326 -11.37 12.71 -6.98
N ALA A 327 -12.42 12.70 -6.16
CA ALA A 327 -13.80 12.64 -6.62
C ALA A 327 -14.30 13.94 -7.25
N PHE A 328 -13.94 15.10 -6.68
CA PHE A 328 -14.46 16.40 -7.12
C PHE A 328 -13.61 17.12 -8.15
N TYR A 329 -12.29 16.91 -8.13
CA TYR A 329 -11.37 17.64 -9.01
C TYR A 329 -10.71 16.74 -10.06
N GLY A 330 -11.03 15.44 -10.09
CA GLY A 330 -10.36 14.46 -10.96
C GLY A 330 -8.87 14.23 -10.63
N VAL A 331 -8.33 14.99 -9.67
CA VAL A 331 -6.93 14.87 -9.22
C VAL A 331 -6.86 13.73 -8.22
N GLN A 332 -6.60 12.53 -8.72
CA GLN A 332 -6.25 11.42 -7.85
C GLN A 332 -4.90 11.73 -7.18
N LEU A 333 -4.93 12.03 -5.88
CA LEU A 333 -3.69 12.15 -5.10
C LEU A 333 -2.96 10.81 -5.15
N ARG A 334 -1.88 10.77 -5.95
CA ARG A 334 -1.10 9.59 -6.37
C ARG A 334 -0.66 8.66 -5.21
N ALA A 335 -0.74 9.08 -3.95
CA ALA A 335 -0.37 8.30 -2.76
C ALA A 335 -1.23 8.57 -1.50
N GLY A 336 -2.45 9.12 -1.63
CA GLY A 336 -3.24 9.61 -0.48
C GLY A 336 -3.37 8.63 0.70
N TRP A 337 -3.60 7.35 0.42
CA TRP A 337 -3.79 6.34 1.46
C TRP A 337 -2.50 5.92 2.19
N VAL A 338 -1.34 5.94 1.52
CA VAL A 338 -0.05 5.60 2.14
C VAL A 338 0.38 6.72 3.07
N THR A 339 0.22 7.97 2.65
CA THR A 339 0.49 9.14 3.50
C THR A 339 -0.41 9.14 4.74
N ALA A 340 -1.70 8.85 4.58
CA ALA A 340 -2.62 8.66 5.70
C ALA A 340 -2.15 7.55 6.66
N ALA A 341 -1.78 6.38 6.12
CA ALA A 341 -1.31 5.26 6.92
C ALA A 341 -0.06 5.61 7.75
N VAL A 342 0.91 6.33 7.17
CA VAL A 342 2.12 6.77 7.90
C VAL A 342 1.80 7.80 8.97
N LEU A 343 0.89 8.74 8.71
CA LEU A 343 0.45 9.70 9.73
C LEU A 343 -0.17 8.95 10.93
N VAL A 344 -1.08 8.00 10.69
CA VAL A 344 -1.62 7.14 11.76
C VAL A 344 -0.48 6.41 12.50
N TYR A 345 0.47 5.87 11.75
CA TYR A 345 1.62 5.14 12.29
C TYR A 345 2.50 5.98 13.22
N ALA A 346 2.82 7.20 12.80
CA ALA A 346 3.63 8.14 13.55
C ALA A 346 3.02 8.41 14.93
N GLY A 347 1.69 8.52 15.03
CA GLY A 347 1.06 8.76 16.32
C GLY A 347 0.80 7.55 17.18
N VAL A 348 0.52 6.38 16.58
CA VAL A 348 0.51 5.14 17.36
C VAL A 348 1.89 4.92 17.98
N ALA A 349 2.97 5.15 17.21
CA ALA A 349 4.33 5.09 17.71
C ALA A 349 4.60 6.14 18.82
N ALA A 350 4.21 7.40 18.61
CA ALA A 350 4.37 8.45 19.61
C ALA A 350 3.60 8.15 20.92
N GLY A 351 2.37 7.64 20.81
CA GLY A 351 1.54 7.25 21.94
C GLY A 351 2.15 6.09 22.76
N LEU A 352 2.61 5.04 22.06
CA LEU A 352 3.26 3.87 22.68
C LEU A 352 4.60 4.26 23.34
N LEU A 353 5.48 4.97 22.63
CA LEU A 353 6.79 5.38 23.14
C LEU A 353 6.67 6.23 24.40
N ARG A 354 5.71 7.17 24.45
CA ARG A 354 5.53 8.02 25.63
C ARG A 354 5.14 7.23 26.87
N GLN A 355 4.19 6.31 26.77
CA GLN A 355 3.79 5.46 27.89
C GLN A 355 4.89 4.47 28.30
N TYR A 356 5.77 4.13 27.37
CA TYR A 356 6.85 3.19 27.63
C TYR A 356 8.08 3.83 28.27
N VAL A 357 8.41 5.05 27.85
CA VAL A 357 9.55 5.86 28.33
C VAL A 357 9.22 6.59 29.63
N VAL A 358 7.97 7.05 29.82
CA VAL A 358 7.55 7.72 31.06
C VAL A 358 6.63 6.78 31.85
N PRO A 359 7.15 6.01 32.82
CA PRO A 359 6.29 5.20 33.67
C PRO A 359 5.33 6.09 34.47
N PRO A 360 4.09 5.65 34.72
CA PRO A 360 3.18 6.39 35.60
C PRO A 360 3.84 6.54 36.97
N LYS A 361 3.79 7.74 37.57
CA LYS A 361 4.15 7.96 38.97
C LYS A 361 3.40 6.91 39.80
N ARG A 362 4.13 5.98 40.45
CA ARG A 362 3.55 5.11 41.47
C ARG A 362 2.88 6.02 42.50
N ARG A 363 1.60 5.81 42.77
CA ARG A 363 0.97 6.33 43.99
C ARG A 363 1.72 5.68 45.15
N THR A 364 2.60 6.42 45.80
CA THR A 364 2.94 6.19 47.20
C THR A 364 1.71 6.64 48.00
N GLY A 365 0.76 5.72 48.19
CA GLY A 365 -0.24 5.82 49.25
C GLY A 365 0.32 5.17 50.51
N PRO A 366 0.02 5.72 51.71
CA PRO A 366 0.76 5.40 52.92
C PRO A 366 0.56 3.94 53.33
N ALA A 367 1.63 3.33 53.83
CA ALA A 367 1.54 2.10 54.59
C ALA A 367 0.60 2.35 55.77
N SER A 368 -0.55 1.70 55.78
CA SER A 368 -1.36 1.54 56.98
C SER A 368 -0.65 0.55 57.89
N VAL A 369 -0.21 1.08 59.04
CA VAL A 369 0.29 0.37 60.23
C VAL A 369 -0.78 -0.56 60.78
#